data_AF-A0AB73LP87-F1
#
_entry.id   AF-A0AB73LP87-F1
#
_cell.length_a   1.000
_cell.length_b   1.000
_cell.length_c   1.000
_cell.angle_alpha   90.00
_cell.angle_beta   90.00
_cell.angle_gamma   90.00
#
_symmetry.space_group_name_H-M   'P 1'
#
loop_
_entity.id
_entity.type
_entity.pdbx_description
1 polymer ?
#
loop_
_entity_poly.entity_id
_entity_poly.type
_entity_poly.pdbx_seq_one_letter_code
_entity_poly.pdbx_strand_id
1 'polypeptide(L)'
;MRAWTVVLTIPVVALLLQPLWAPRWGSGILGEITATGPVAALTTIVTFFGLVALYCLTLQRILVRLPEWGRTRSPRSVWLMFALPFNFVEDFFIVNDIAGSLAASPTISDINRNIWRATGLAWCALQIVSLLPGPLGLVGGALAMPVWLGNWIHAGSIARTLSRAPLSRDQR
;
A
#
# COMPACT_ATOMS: atom_id res chain seq x y z
N MET A 1 -8.29 -8.20 10.72
CA MET A 1 -8.52 -6.79 10.34
C MET A 1 -8.96 -6.03 11.59
N ARG A 2 -8.55 -4.77 11.74
CA ARG A 2 -8.88 -3.97 12.94
C ARG A 2 -10.33 -3.45 12.83
N ALA A 3 -11.01 -3.27 13.96
CA ALA A 3 -12.36 -2.69 13.98
C ALA A 3 -12.41 -1.30 13.31
N TRP A 4 -11.38 -0.49 13.54
CA TRP A 4 -11.22 0.81 12.89
C TRP A 4 -11.08 0.73 11.37
N THR A 5 -10.45 -0.32 10.83
CA THR A 5 -10.38 -0.53 9.37
C THR A 5 -11.79 -0.59 8.79
N VAL A 6 -12.68 -1.36 9.40
CA VAL A 6 -14.07 -1.50 8.93
C VAL A 6 -14.82 -0.17 8.92
N VAL A 7 -14.73 0.60 10.02
CA VAL A 7 -15.40 1.91 10.14
C VAL A 7 -14.88 2.90 9.10
N LEU A 8 -13.55 3.00 8.95
CA LEU A 8 -12.92 3.92 8.00
C LEU A 8 -13.09 3.50 6.54
N THR A 9 -13.43 2.24 6.26
CA THR A 9 -13.74 1.76 4.91
C THR A 9 -15.13 2.20 4.43
N ILE A 10 -16.04 2.60 5.34
CA ILE A 10 -17.39 3.10 4.96
C ILE A 10 -17.33 4.27 3.96
N PRO A 11 -16.59 5.38 4.22
CA PRO A 11 -16.48 6.47 3.25
C PRO A 11 -15.79 6.05 1.94
N VAL A 12 -14.84 5.11 1.99
CA VAL A 12 -14.18 4.56 0.80
C VAL A 12 -15.19 3.82 -0.08
N VAL A 13 -16.04 2.98 0.52
CA VAL A 13 -17.12 2.28 -0.21
C VAL A 13 -18.11 3.29 -0.80
N ALA A 14 -18.48 4.32 -0.05
CA ALA A 14 -19.37 5.37 -0.55
C ALA A 14 -18.79 6.08 -1.79
N LEU A 15 -17.48 6.40 -1.77
CA LEU A 15 -16.77 6.98 -2.92
C LEU A 15 -16.65 6.01 -4.09
N LEU A 16 -16.37 4.72 -3.86
CA LEU A 16 -16.32 3.71 -4.93
C LEU A 16 -17.68 3.49 -5.60
N LEU A 17 -18.76 3.54 -4.82
CA LEU A 17 -20.13 3.40 -5.30
C LEU A 17 -20.73 4.74 -5.79
N GLN A 18 -19.96 5.84 -5.72
CA GLN A 18 -20.38 7.17 -6.14
C GLN A 18 -21.06 7.21 -7.51
N PRO A 19 -20.59 6.49 -8.55
CA PRO A 19 -21.25 6.50 -9.86
C PRO A 19 -22.72 6.02 -9.82
N LEU A 20 -23.10 5.22 -8.83
CA LEU A 20 -24.47 4.69 -8.70
C LEU A 20 -25.45 5.70 -8.10
N TRP A 21 -24.98 6.56 -7.17
CA TRP A 21 -25.85 7.49 -6.43
C TRP A 21 -25.62 8.97 -6.79
N ALA A 22 -24.53 9.30 -7.47
CA ALA A 22 -24.23 10.65 -7.98
C ALA A 22 -23.67 10.65 -9.42
N PRO A 23 -24.34 10.00 -10.40
CA PRO A 23 -23.80 9.81 -11.76
C PRO A 23 -23.39 11.10 -12.49
N ARG A 24 -23.98 12.24 -12.10
CA ARG A 24 -23.63 13.58 -12.61
C ARG A 24 -22.18 14.03 -12.34
N TRP A 25 -21.45 13.37 -11.44
CA TRP A 25 -20.03 13.70 -11.18
C TRP A 25 -19.05 12.92 -12.06
N GLY A 26 -19.55 12.07 -12.96
CA GLY A 26 -18.75 11.29 -13.91
C GLY A 26 -19.06 9.81 -13.85
N SER A 27 -18.56 9.07 -14.85
CA SER A 27 -18.74 7.62 -14.96
C SER A 27 -17.82 6.81 -14.02
N GLY A 28 -16.91 7.48 -13.32
CA GLY A 28 -15.91 6.88 -12.44
C GLY A 28 -14.95 5.92 -13.17
N ILE A 29 -14.16 5.17 -12.39
CA ILE A 29 -13.21 4.16 -12.92
C ILE A 29 -13.93 3.10 -13.78
N LEU A 30 -15.18 2.76 -13.45
CA LEU A 30 -15.94 1.74 -14.17
C LEU A 30 -16.23 2.15 -15.63
N GLY A 31 -16.53 3.44 -15.88
CA GLY A 31 -16.77 3.93 -17.24
C GLY A 31 -15.52 3.87 -18.13
N GLU A 32 -14.35 4.18 -17.58
CA GLU A 32 -13.07 4.16 -18.31
C GLU A 32 -12.66 2.73 -18.70
N ILE A 33 -12.90 1.75 -17.82
CA ILE A 33 -12.60 0.33 -18.09
C ILE A 33 -13.50 -0.21 -19.20
N THR A 34 -14.77 0.17 -19.24
CA THR A 34 -15.68 -0.27 -20.32
C THR A 34 -15.31 0.29 -21.69
N ALA A 35 -14.68 1.48 -21.73
CA ALA A 35 -14.30 2.15 -22.98
C ALA A 35 -13.00 1.60 -23.61
N THR A 36 -12.13 0.97 -22.81
CA THR A 36 -10.79 0.51 -23.25
C THR A 36 -10.78 -0.92 -23.81
N GLY A 37 -11.89 -1.65 -23.71
CA GLY A 37 -12.06 -3.00 -24.23
C GLY A 37 -11.53 -4.11 -23.29
N PRO A 38 -12.00 -5.36 -23.44
CA PRO A 38 -11.78 -6.43 -22.47
C PRO A 38 -10.29 -6.82 -22.31
N VAL A 39 -9.50 -6.74 -23.39
CA VAL A 39 -8.07 -7.08 -23.37
C VAL A 39 -7.27 -6.06 -22.55
N ALA A 40 -7.56 -4.77 -22.73
CA ALA A 40 -6.90 -3.70 -21.97
C ALA A 40 -7.30 -3.75 -20.49
N ALA A 41 -8.57 -4.01 -20.20
CA ALA A 41 -9.07 -4.21 -18.85
C ALA A 41 -8.36 -5.37 -18.14
N LEU A 42 -8.28 -6.55 -18.79
CA LEU A 42 -7.61 -7.73 -18.23
C LEU A 42 -6.11 -7.46 -18.01
N THR A 43 -5.44 -6.86 -18.99
CA THR A 43 -4.02 -6.51 -18.89
C THR A 43 -3.76 -5.58 -17.71
N THR A 44 -4.62 -4.58 -17.53
CA THR A 44 -4.53 -3.62 -16.42
C THR A 44 -4.71 -4.31 -15.08
N ILE A 45 -5.72 -5.17 -14.94
CA ILE A 45 -6.00 -5.93 -13.71
C ILE A 45 -4.81 -6.84 -13.34
N VAL A 46 -4.31 -7.63 -14.29
CA VAL A 46 -3.18 -8.54 -14.07
C VAL A 46 -1.92 -7.76 -13.70
N THR A 47 -1.65 -6.66 -14.39
CA THR A 47 -0.50 -5.80 -14.11
C THR A 47 -0.60 -5.20 -12.71
N PHE A 48 -1.75 -4.62 -12.36
CA PHE A 48 -1.98 -4.03 -11.04
C PHE A 48 -1.77 -5.05 -9.91
N PHE A 49 -2.45 -6.19 -9.98
CA PHE A 49 -2.32 -7.21 -8.93
C PHE A 49 -0.94 -7.87 -8.89
N GLY A 50 -0.29 -8.03 -10.05
CA GLY A 50 1.10 -8.50 -10.13
C GLY A 50 2.06 -7.55 -9.42
N LEU A 51 1.93 -6.25 -9.67
CA LEU A 51 2.72 -5.20 -9.03
C LEU A 51 2.48 -5.14 -7.50
N VAL A 52 1.23 -5.24 -7.06
CA VAL A 52 0.90 -5.31 -5.62
C VAL A 52 1.49 -6.56 -4.98
N ALA A 53 1.47 -7.71 -5.66
CA ALA A 53 2.07 -8.95 -5.16
C ALA A 53 3.60 -8.79 -4.99
N LEU A 54 4.28 -8.21 -5.97
CA LEU A 54 5.72 -7.97 -5.90
C LEU A 54 6.08 -6.99 -4.78
N TYR A 55 5.27 -5.95 -4.56
CA TYR A 55 5.42 -5.04 -3.43
C TYR A 55 5.24 -5.76 -2.08
N CYS A 56 4.17 -6.56 -1.94
CA CYS A 56 3.92 -7.38 -0.76
C CYS A 56 5.09 -8.32 -0.46
N LEU A 57 5.68 -8.96 -1.47
CA LEU A 57 6.85 -9.80 -1.32
C LEU A 57 8.06 -9.03 -0.80
N THR A 58 8.28 -7.78 -1.26
CA THR A 58 9.33 -6.91 -0.72
C THR A 58 9.09 -6.61 0.76
N LEU A 59 7.86 -6.23 1.14
CA LEU A 59 7.51 -5.94 2.53
C LEU A 59 7.62 -7.19 3.43
N GLN A 60 7.19 -8.35 2.93
CA GLN A 60 7.31 -9.61 3.65
C GLN A 60 8.78 -9.98 3.89
N ARG A 61 9.66 -9.77 2.91
CA ARG A 61 11.11 -9.97 3.06
C ARG A 61 11.70 -9.09 4.16
N ILE A 62 11.25 -7.84 4.27
CA ILE A 62 11.65 -6.94 5.38
C ILE A 62 11.24 -7.56 6.72
N LEU A 63 9.96 -7.89 6.89
CA LEU A 63 9.42 -8.37 8.17
C LEU A 63 10.05 -9.69 8.63
N VAL A 64 10.30 -10.64 7.71
CA VAL A 64 10.94 -11.93 8.04
C VAL A 64 12.37 -11.73 8.58
N ARG A 65 13.07 -10.69 8.13
CA ARG A 65 14.45 -10.40 8.58
C ARG A 65 14.53 -9.64 9.90
N LEU A 66 13.41 -9.17 10.42
CA LEU A 66 13.34 -8.53 11.73
C LEU A 66 13.12 -9.57 12.83
N PRO A 67 13.67 -9.35 14.04
CA PRO A 67 13.45 -10.24 15.18
C PRO A 67 11.97 -10.28 15.57
N GLU A 68 11.48 -11.43 16.02
CA GLU A 68 10.03 -11.62 16.25
C GLU A 68 9.47 -10.69 17.31
N TRP A 69 10.23 -10.46 18.40
CA TRP A 69 9.85 -9.57 19.50
C TRP A 69 9.69 -8.10 19.06
N GLY A 70 10.36 -7.71 17.98
CA GLY A 70 10.30 -6.36 17.42
C GLY A 70 9.21 -6.17 16.38
N ARG A 71 8.54 -7.24 15.93
CA ARG A 71 7.51 -7.16 14.89
C ARG A 71 6.20 -6.68 15.50
N THR A 72 5.76 -5.51 15.08
CA THR A 72 4.40 -5.02 15.37
C THR A 72 3.34 -5.75 14.56
N ARG A 73 3.75 -6.45 13.48
CA ARG A 73 2.86 -7.10 12.53
C ARG A 73 3.49 -8.35 11.92
N SER A 74 2.66 -9.38 11.69
CA SER A 74 3.15 -10.65 11.12
C SER A 74 3.47 -10.51 9.62
N PRO A 75 4.51 -11.20 9.10
CA PRO A 75 4.89 -11.09 7.68
C PRO A 75 3.77 -11.43 6.69
N ARG A 76 2.89 -12.37 7.02
CA ARG A 76 1.77 -12.79 6.16
C ARG A 76 0.68 -11.73 6.06
N SER A 77 0.56 -10.84 7.03
CA SER A 77 -0.55 -9.88 7.06
C SER A 77 -0.37 -8.68 6.09
N VAL A 78 0.78 -8.57 5.41
CA VAL A 78 0.95 -7.61 4.29
C VAL A 78 0.08 -7.98 3.10
N TRP A 79 -0.33 -9.24 2.97
CA TRP A 79 -1.24 -9.68 1.90
C TRP A 79 -2.67 -9.14 2.06
N LEU A 80 -3.00 -8.49 3.19
CA LEU A 80 -4.27 -7.76 3.33
C LEU A 80 -4.38 -6.56 2.37
N MET A 81 -3.29 -6.16 1.70
CA MET A 81 -3.34 -5.18 0.61
C MET A 81 -4.24 -5.63 -0.56
N PHE A 82 -4.54 -6.93 -0.68
CA PHE A 82 -5.50 -7.46 -1.68
C PHE A 82 -6.96 -7.43 -1.20
N ALA A 83 -7.23 -7.09 0.07
CA ALA A 83 -8.58 -7.08 0.63
C ALA A 83 -9.32 -5.81 0.21
N LEU A 84 -9.71 -5.69 -1.05
CA LEU A 84 -10.52 -4.57 -1.54
C LEU A 84 -11.91 -4.58 -0.87
N PRO A 85 -12.47 -3.43 -0.44
CA PRO A 85 -11.91 -2.09 -0.44
C PRO A 85 -11.20 -1.72 0.89
N PHE A 86 -11.02 -2.69 1.80
CA PHE A 86 -10.35 -2.47 3.08
C PHE A 86 -8.87 -2.06 2.91
N ASN A 87 -8.22 -2.46 1.82
CA ASN A 87 -6.83 -2.12 1.51
C ASN A 87 -6.56 -0.62 1.60
N PHE A 88 -7.47 0.23 1.14
CA PHE A 88 -7.31 1.69 1.14
C PHE A 88 -7.03 2.25 2.55
N VAL A 89 -7.59 1.62 3.58
CA VAL A 89 -7.35 1.97 4.98
C VAL A 89 -6.25 1.12 5.58
N GLU A 90 -6.27 -0.20 5.32
CA GLU A 90 -5.32 -1.14 5.89
C GLU A 90 -3.87 -0.82 5.50
N ASP A 91 -3.65 -0.26 4.31
CA ASP A 91 -2.32 0.16 3.83
C ASP A 91 -1.67 1.19 4.76
N PHE A 92 -2.44 2.13 5.33
CA PHE A 92 -1.92 3.08 6.34
C PHE A 92 -1.38 2.35 7.57
N PHE A 93 -2.12 1.34 8.05
CA PHE A 93 -1.71 0.53 9.19
C PHE A 93 -0.51 -0.35 8.85
N ILE A 94 -0.48 -0.97 7.66
CA ILE A 94 0.65 -1.77 7.21
C ILE A 94 1.93 -0.92 7.15
N VAL A 95 1.88 0.29 6.57
CA VAL A 95 3.02 1.20 6.52
C VAL A 95 3.48 1.59 7.93
N ASN A 96 2.56 2.02 8.80
CA ASN A 96 2.92 2.40 10.17
C ASN A 96 3.48 1.23 10.98
N ASP A 97 2.87 0.06 10.88
CA ASP A 97 3.29 -1.14 11.60
C ASP A 97 4.69 -1.57 11.12
N ILE A 98 4.95 -1.65 9.81
CA ILE A 98 6.29 -1.98 9.30
C ILE A 98 7.33 -0.96 9.76
N ALA A 99 7.00 0.34 9.73
CA ALA A 99 7.89 1.37 10.25
C ALA A 99 8.18 1.14 11.75
N GLY A 100 7.16 0.84 12.55
CA GLY A 100 7.33 0.46 13.95
C GLY A 100 8.22 -0.78 14.13
N SER A 101 8.07 -1.79 13.26
CA SER A 101 8.90 -3.00 13.29
C SER A 101 10.37 -2.70 12.95
N LEU A 102 10.61 -1.79 12.01
CA LEU A 102 11.95 -1.36 11.64
C LEU A 102 12.69 -0.65 12.80
N ALA A 103 11.97 -0.12 13.79
CA ALA A 103 12.58 0.48 14.98
C ALA A 103 13.37 -0.53 15.84
N ALA A 104 13.04 -1.82 15.74
CA ALA A 104 13.79 -2.88 16.42
C ALA A 104 15.10 -3.27 15.70
N SER A 105 15.37 -2.70 14.53
CA SER A 105 16.57 -2.99 13.75
C SER A 105 17.66 -1.94 13.99
N PRO A 106 18.84 -2.31 14.51
CA PRO A 106 19.94 -1.36 14.68
C PRO A 106 20.60 -0.96 13.35
N THR A 107 20.30 -1.65 12.24
CA THR A 107 20.93 -1.40 10.94
C THR A 107 20.17 -0.38 10.09
N ILE A 108 18.95 -0.03 10.48
CA ILE A 108 18.10 0.93 9.77
C ILE A 108 18.04 2.21 10.60
N SER A 109 18.57 3.30 10.04
CA SER A 109 18.52 4.60 10.71
C SER A 109 17.08 5.11 10.81
N ASP A 110 16.83 5.92 11.85
CA ASP A 110 15.53 6.58 12.04
C ASP A 110 15.15 7.46 10.85
N ILE A 111 16.12 8.11 10.21
CA ILE A 111 15.91 8.94 9.02
C ILE A 111 15.35 8.08 7.87
N ASN A 112 16.00 6.95 7.55
CA ASN A 112 15.54 6.06 6.48
C ASN A 112 14.15 5.50 6.78
N ARG A 113 13.92 5.06 8.02
CA ARG A 113 12.60 4.59 8.49
C ARG A 113 11.52 5.67 8.31
N ASN A 114 11.80 6.90 8.75
CA ASN A 114 10.84 8.00 8.73
C ASN A 114 10.53 8.48 7.32
N ILE A 115 11.53 8.53 6.43
CA ILE A 115 11.33 8.82 5.01
C ILE A 115 10.43 7.76 4.39
N TRP A 116 10.75 6.47 4.59
CA TRP A 116 9.94 5.36 4.06
C TRP A 116 8.49 5.42 4.59
N ARG A 117 8.32 5.66 5.89
CA ARG A 117 7.00 5.82 6.50
C ARG A 117 6.23 7.00 5.88
N ALA A 118 6.87 8.16 5.78
CA ALA A 118 6.23 9.37 5.25
C ALA A 118 5.82 9.18 3.79
N THR A 119 6.66 8.59 2.95
CA THR A 119 6.32 8.30 1.54
C THR A 119 5.20 7.28 1.42
N GLY A 120 5.19 6.24 2.26
CA GLY A 120 4.12 5.26 2.29
C GLY A 120 2.77 5.87 2.71
N LEU A 121 2.75 6.72 3.74
CA LEU A 121 1.53 7.41 4.17
C LEU A 121 1.05 8.44 3.14
N ALA A 122 1.97 9.16 2.49
CA ALA A 122 1.65 10.08 1.41
C ALA A 122 1.01 9.34 0.23
N TRP A 123 1.54 8.17 -0.15
CA TRP A 123 0.92 7.32 -1.16
C TRP A 123 -0.49 6.88 -0.75
N CYS A 124 -0.68 6.42 0.49
CA CYS A 124 -2.00 6.01 0.97
C CYS A 124 -3.02 7.17 0.92
N ALA A 125 -2.60 8.39 1.31
CA ALA A 125 -3.45 9.58 1.21
C ALA A 125 -3.80 9.91 -0.25
N LEU A 126 -2.84 9.84 -1.17
CA LEU A 126 -3.07 10.07 -2.59
C LEU A 126 -4.02 9.02 -3.22
N GLN A 127 -3.97 7.77 -2.76
CA GLN A 127 -4.96 6.75 -3.15
C GLN A 127 -6.38 7.10 -2.71
N ILE A 128 -6.56 7.68 -1.51
CA ILE A 128 -7.89 8.15 -1.09
C ILE A 128 -8.34 9.34 -1.95
N VAL A 129 -7.43 10.29 -2.24
CA VAL A 129 -7.71 11.41 -3.13
C VAL A 129 -8.08 10.92 -4.53
N SER A 130 -7.47 9.84 -5.02
CA SER A 130 -7.78 9.29 -6.34
C SER A 130 -9.20 8.73 -6.47
N LEU A 131 -9.90 8.52 -5.36
CA LEU A 131 -11.31 8.12 -5.37
C LEU A 131 -12.28 9.30 -5.55
N LEU A 132 -11.80 10.54 -5.43
CA LEU A 132 -12.63 11.71 -5.67
C LEU A 132 -12.95 11.84 -7.17
N PRO A 133 -14.16 12.26 -7.54
CA PRO A 133 -14.49 12.47 -8.94
C PRO A 133 -13.76 13.67 -9.54
N GLY A 134 -13.57 13.64 -10.86
CA GLY A 134 -13.04 14.76 -11.62
C GLY A 134 -11.51 14.94 -11.53
N PRO A 135 -10.99 16.16 -11.81
CA PRO A 135 -9.56 16.40 -11.93
C PRO A 135 -8.75 16.09 -10.67
N LEU A 136 -9.34 16.25 -9.49
CA LEU A 136 -8.66 15.93 -8.22
C LEU A 136 -8.35 14.44 -8.10
N GLY A 137 -9.29 13.57 -8.49
CA GLY A 137 -9.07 12.12 -8.51
C GLY A 137 -7.97 11.72 -9.48
N LEU A 138 -8.00 12.30 -10.69
CA LEU A 138 -7.01 12.04 -11.72
C LEU A 138 -5.60 12.45 -11.25
N VAL A 139 -5.45 13.65 -10.68
CA VAL A 139 -4.18 14.14 -10.14
C VAL A 139 -3.74 13.28 -8.96
N GLY A 140 -4.66 12.91 -8.06
CA GLY A 140 -4.38 12.01 -6.94
C GLY A 140 -3.82 10.69 -7.40
N GLY A 141 -4.47 10.04 -8.38
CA GLY A 141 -4.01 8.76 -8.95
C GLY A 141 -2.68 8.89 -9.69
N ALA A 142 -2.52 9.95 -10.49
CA ALA A 142 -1.28 10.22 -11.22
C ALA A 142 -0.08 10.46 -10.30
N LEU A 143 -0.29 11.12 -9.15
CA LEU A 143 0.75 11.34 -8.14
C LEU A 143 0.96 10.13 -7.24
N ALA A 144 -0.08 9.34 -6.97
CA ALA A 144 0.02 8.13 -6.13
C ALA A 144 1.04 7.13 -6.71
N MET A 145 1.04 6.96 -8.04
CA MET A 145 1.91 6.01 -8.73
C MET A 145 3.41 6.25 -8.54
N PRO A 146 3.98 7.44 -8.84
CA PRO A 146 5.40 7.70 -8.62
C PRO A 146 5.78 7.69 -7.14
N VAL A 147 4.90 8.16 -6.24
CA VAL A 147 5.16 8.11 -4.78
C VAL A 147 5.23 6.67 -4.28
N TRP A 148 4.30 5.81 -4.72
CA TRP A 148 4.32 4.38 -4.43
C TRP A 148 5.58 3.70 -4.96
N LEU A 149 5.95 3.98 -6.21
CA LEU A 149 7.14 3.40 -6.83
C LEU A 149 8.41 3.82 -6.07
N GLY A 150 8.55 5.10 -5.72
CA GLY A 150 9.65 5.59 -4.90
C GLY A 150 9.70 4.91 -3.53
N ASN A 151 8.54 4.76 -2.88
CA ASN A 151 8.41 4.03 -1.62
C ASN A 151 8.81 2.55 -1.76
N TRP A 152 8.45 1.89 -2.86
CA TRP A 152 8.82 0.51 -3.14
C TRP A 152 10.32 0.36 -3.41
N ILE A 153 10.92 1.24 -4.21
CA ILE A 153 12.38 1.24 -4.43
C ILE A 153 13.11 1.40 -3.09
N HIS A 154 12.63 2.29 -2.22
CA HIS A 154 13.19 2.48 -0.88
C HIS A 154 13.01 1.22 -0.01
N ALA A 155 11.84 0.57 -0.03
CA ALA A 155 11.63 -0.72 0.62
C ALA A 155 12.62 -1.79 0.13
N GLY A 156 12.88 -1.85 -1.18
CA GLY A 156 13.88 -2.72 -1.76
C GLY A 156 15.30 -2.45 -1.25
N SER A 157 15.64 -1.17 -1.04
CA SER A 157 16.91 -0.78 -0.41
C SER A 157 17.00 -1.27 1.03
N ILE A 158 15.96 -1.05 1.84
CA ILE A 158 15.87 -1.54 3.23
C ILE A 158 16.01 -3.07 3.28
N ALA A 159 15.29 -3.79 2.42
CA ALA A 159 15.36 -5.25 2.35
C ALA A 159 16.78 -5.76 2.03
N ARG A 160 17.51 -5.08 1.13
CA ARG A 160 18.90 -5.40 0.82
C ARG A 160 19.82 -5.15 2.01
N THR A 161 19.67 -4.02 2.70
CA THR A 161 20.45 -3.70 3.91
C THR A 161 20.24 -4.76 5.00
N LEU A 162 18.99 -5.13 5.28
CA LEU A 162 18.66 -6.17 6.25
C LEU A 162 19.20 -7.55 5.85
N SER A 163 19.22 -7.88 4.56
CA SER A 163 19.71 -9.18 4.09
C SER A 163 21.24 -9.33 4.20
N ARG A 164 21.97 -8.21 4.26
CA ARG A 164 23.43 -8.19 4.46
C ARG A 164 23.82 -8.19 5.94
N ALA A 165 22.88 -7.87 6.83
CA ALA A 165 23.11 -7.90 8.26
C ALA A 165 23.11 -9.35 8.78
N PRO A 166 23.98 -9.70 9.74
CA PRO A 166 23.91 -11.01 10.39
C PRO A 166 22.55 -11.19 11.08
N LEU A 167 21.99 -12.41 10.98
CA LEU A 167 20.73 -12.74 11.64
C LEU A 167 20.84 -12.51 13.15
N SER A 168 19.81 -11.90 13.72
CA SER A 168 19.69 -11.70 15.17
C SER A 168 19.82 -13.04 15.90
N ARG A 169 20.39 -13.04 17.12
CA ARG A 169 20.63 -14.28 17.89
C ARG A 169 19.37 -15.12 18.10
N ASP A 170 18.21 -14.48 18.19
CA ASP A 170 16.90 -15.12 18.35
C ASP A 170 16.34 -15.76 17.05
N GLN A 171 17.05 -15.62 15.92
CA GLN A 171 16.70 -16.20 14.62
C GLN A 171 17.68 -17.29 14.16
N ARG A 172 18.58 -17.75 15.04
CA ARG A 172 19.50 -18.88 14.79
C ARG A 172 18.95 -20.18 15.33
#